data_AF-A0A536SK07-F1
#
_entry.id   AF-A0A536SK07-F1
#
_cell.length_a   1.000
_cell.length_b   1.000
_cell.length_c   1.000
_cell.angle_alpha   90.00
_cell.angle_beta   90.00
_cell.angle_gamma   90.00
#
_symmetry.space_group_name_H-M   'P 1'
#
loop_
_entity.id
_entity.type
_entity.pdbx_description
1 polymer ?
#
loop_
_entity_poly.entity_id
_entity_poly.type
_entity_poly.pdbx_seq_one_letter_code
_entity_poly.pdbx_strand_id
1 'polypeptide(L)'
;MPSFSNQFEHRRRLLQWLSASPLLASPGFALSGVDRPSKLPELEAGAPLIAKPEEAINVFDFEPVFFKNVPPAHVGYMASGIDAETTLKANREAFSRYYLR
;
A
#
# COMPACT_ATOMS: atom_id res chain seq x y z
N MET A 1 -9.25 11.15 37.86
CA MET A 1 -9.27 11.58 36.44
C MET A 1 -8.04 12.45 36.22
N PRO A 2 -6.99 12.00 35.51
CA PRO A 2 -5.84 12.86 35.22
C PRO A 2 -6.31 14.08 34.43
N SER A 3 -5.88 15.29 34.85
CA SER A 3 -6.25 16.53 34.19
C SER A 3 -5.73 16.55 32.75
N PHE A 4 -6.45 17.22 31.84
CA PHE A 4 -6.09 17.33 30.43
C PHE A 4 -4.65 17.83 30.22
N SER A 5 -4.16 18.72 31.09
CA SER A 5 -2.78 19.22 31.09
C SER A 5 -1.73 18.10 31.22
N ASN A 6 -1.94 17.14 32.12
CA ASN A 6 -1.01 16.02 32.30
C ASN A 6 -0.98 15.13 31.05
N GLN A 7 -2.12 14.94 30.38
CA GLN A 7 -2.17 14.15 29.15
C GLN A 7 -1.33 14.77 28.01
N PHE A 8 -1.36 16.09 27.87
CA PHE A 8 -0.54 16.80 26.87
C PHE A 8 0.96 16.68 27.18
N GLU A 9 1.36 16.83 28.45
CA GLU A 9 2.75 16.65 28.87
C GLU A 9 3.26 15.22 28.64
N HIS A 10 2.45 14.21 28.96
CA HIS A 10 2.81 12.80 28.73
C HIS A 10 2.97 12.49 27.23
N ARG A 11 2.07 13.02 26.37
CA ARG A 11 2.18 12.89 24.91
C ARG A 11 3.45 13.55 24.38
N ARG A 12 3.73 14.79 24.80
CA ARG A 12 4.94 15.52 24.38
C ARG A 12 6.20 14.77 24.76
N ARG A 13 6.27 14.25 25.98
CA ARG A 13 7.43 13.49 26.49
C ARG A 13 7.61 12.16 25.77
N LEU A 14 6.51 11.46 25.45
CA LEU A 14 6.55 10.25 24.61
C LEU A 14 7.11 10.56 23.22
N LEU A 15 6.62 11.60 22.55
CA LEU A 15 7.08 12.00 21.22
C LEU A 15 8.56 12.40 21.21
N GLN A 16 9.02 13.12 22.23
CA GLN A 16 10.43 13.46 22.41
C GLN A 16 11.31 12.20 22.56
N TRP A 17 10.85 11.24 23.37
CA TRP A 17 11.55 9.96 23.52
C TRP A 17 11.57 9.16 22.21
N LEU A 18 10.43 9.13 21.49
CA LEU A 18 10.32 8.44 20.20
C LEU A 18 11.26 9.06 19.15
N SER A 19 11.35 10.39 19.09
CA SER A 19 12.23 11.10 18.15
C SER A 19 13.72 10.86 18.41
N ALA A 20 14.10 10.54 19.65
CA ALA A 20 15.46 10.19 20.02
C ALA A 20 15.77 8.68 19.82
N SER A 21 14.79 7.88 19.37
CA SER A 21 14.95 6.44 19.20
C SER A 21 15.70 6.10 17.90
N PRO A 22 16.73 5.23 17.95
CA PRO A 22 17.43 4.73 16.77
C PRO A 22 16.54 3.98 15.78
N LEU A 23 15.35 3.52 16.22
CA LEU A 23 14.37 2.85 15.35
C LEU A 23 13.87 3.77 14.22
N LEU A 24 13.74 5.08 14.47
CA LEU A 24 13.36 6.06 13.44
C LEU A 24 14.53 6.49 12.55
N ALA A 25 15.77 6.29 13.01
CA ALA A 25 16.98 6.54 12.23
C ALA A 25 17.35 5.37 11.31
N SER A 26 16.62 4.25 11.39
CA SER A 26 16.81 3.14 10.45
C SER A 26 16.27 3.53 9.07
N PRO A 27 17.08 3.39 7.99
CA PRO A 27 16.62 3.66 6.62
C PRO A 27 15.40 2.81 6.20
N GLY A 28 15.11 1.72 6.92
CA GLY A 28 13.89 0.93 6.71
C GLY A 28 12.60 1.64 7.14
N PHE A 29 12.65 2.59 8.07
CA PHE A 29 11.46 3.34 8.50
C PHE A 29 11.11 4.47 7.52
N ALA A 30 12.12 5.10 6.89
CA ALA A 30 11.90 6.07 5.82
C ALA A 30 11.31 5.43 4.55
N LEU A 31 11.51 4.13 4.36
CA LEU A 31 10.94 3.34 3.27
C LEU A 31 9.55 2.75 3.58
N SER A 32 9.05 2.82 4.82
CA SER A 32 7.70 2.35 5.16
C SER A 32 6.60 3.41 4.92
N GLY A 33 6.98 4.54 4.31
CA GLY A 33 6.06 5.58 3.87
C GLY A 33 5.24 5.12 2.67
N VAL A 34 4.05 4.59 2.97
CA VAL A 34 3.06 4.06 2.02
C VAL A 34 3.53 2.72 1.44
N ASP A 35 3.23 1.63 2.16
CA ASP A 35 2.96 0.35 1.51
C ASP A 35 2.05 0.66 0.32
N ARG A 36 2.59 0.65 -0.90
CA ARG A 36 1.76 0.58 -2.10
C ARG A 36 1.18 -0.82 -2.03
N PRO A 37 -0.13 -0.99 -1.81
CA PRO A 37 -0.72 -2.32 -1.86
C PRO A 37 -0.85 -2.71 -3.33
N SER A 38 0.27 -2.74 -4.06
CA SER A 38 0.33 -3.39 -5.35
C SER A 38 0.10 -4.86 -5.06
N LYS A 39 -1.08 -5.36 -5.43
CA LYS A 39 -1.48 -6.76 -5.20
C LYS A 39 -0.88 -7.70 -6.25
N LEU A 40 -0.09 -7.14 -7.17
CA LEU A 40 0.62 -7.88 -8.20
C LEU A 40 1.85 -8.60 -7.63
N PRO A 41 2.28 -9.70 -8.27
CA PRO A 41 3.60 -10.28 -8.01
C PRO A 41 4.71 -9.23 -8.06
N GLU A 42 5.73 -9.38 -7.23
CA GLU A 42 6.85 -8.43 -7.08
C GLU A 42 7.53 -8.07 -8.42
N LEU A 43 7.53 -9.01 -9.37
CA LEU A 43 8.05 -8.83 -10.74
C LEU A 43 7.25 -7.79 -11.55
N GLU A 44 5.94 -7.68 -11.34
CA GLU A 44 5.06 -6.72 -12.02
C GLU A 44 5.03 -5.38 -11.28
N ALA A 45 5.21 -5.38 -9.96
CA ALA A 45 5.29 -4.17 -9.14
C ALA A 45 6.52 -3.28 -9.47
N GLY A 46 7.58 -3.87 -10.03
CA GLY A 46 8.80 -3.18 -10.46
C GLY A 46 8.83 -2.75 -11.92
N ALA A 47 7.75 -2.97 -12.69
CA ALA A 47 7.72 -2.65 -14.11
C ALA A 47 7.80 -1.12 -14.35
N PRO A 48 8.48 -0.68 -15.44
CA PRO A 48 8.50 0.73 -15.82
C PRO A 48 7.08 1.22 -16.14
N LEU A 49 6.75 2.45 -15.72
CA LEU A 49 5.44 3.02 -16.01
C LEU A 49 5.30 3.30 -17.50
N ILE A 50 4.21 2.82 -18.08
CA ILE A 50 3.79 3.19 -19.44
C ILE A 50 3.44 4.69 -19.49
N ALA A 51 3.85 5.36 -20.57
CA ALA A 51 3.56 6.76 -20.84
C ALA A 51 2.32 6.92 -21.72
N LYS A 52 2.04 5.92 -22.57
CA LYS A 52 0.89 5.89 -23.48
C LYS A 52 0.18 4.53 -23.43
N PRO A 53 -1.14 4.47 -23.70
CA PRO A 53 -1.89 3.22 -23.66
C PRO A 53 -1.37 2.15 -24.64
N GLU A 54 -0.78 2.55 -25.76
CA GLU A 54 -0.25 1.61 -26.77
C GLU A 54 1.01 0.87 -26.31
N GLU A 55 1.65 1.33 -25.22
CA GLU A 55 2.83 0.69 -24.63
C GLU A 55 2.45 -0.47 -23.70
N ALA A 56 1.17 -0.61 -23.33
CA ALA A 56 0.70 -1.68 -22.46
C ALA A 56 0.71 -3.03 -23.21
N ILE A 57 1.41 -4.01 -22.64
CA ILE A 57 1.44 -5.39 -23.11
C ILE A 57 0.23 -6.14 -22.55
N ASN A 58 -0.17 -5.84 -21.32
CA ASN A 58 -1.33 -6.42 -20.67
C ASN A 58 -2.06 -5.40 -19.78
N VAL A 59 -3.17 -5.83 -19.19
CA VAL A 59 -4.04 -4.95 -18.37
C VAL A 59 -3.41 -4.53 -17.03
N PHE A 60 -2.42 -5.25 -16.53
CA PHE A 60 -1.76 -4.97 -15.25
C PHE A 60 -0.74 -3.83 -15.37
N ASP A 61 -0.26 -3.51 -16.57
CA ASP A 61 0.65 -2.37 -16.82
C ASP A 61 0.02 -1.01 -16.46
N PHE A 62 -1.31 -0.95 -16.35
CA PHE A 62 -2.05 0.24 -15.92
C PHE A 62 -2.07 0.42 -14.39
N GLU A 63 -1.81 -0.61 -13.61
CA GLU A 63 -1.88 -0.53 -12.14
C GLU A 63 -0.82 0.42 -11.54
N PRO A 64 0.45 0.39 -11.94
CA PRO A 64 1.44 1.37 -11.48
C PRO A 64 1.08 2.82 -11.86
N VAL A 65 0.50 3.02 -13.05
CA VAL A 65 0.03 4.33 -13.53
C VAL A 65 -1.16 4.81 -12.69
N PHE A 66 -2.07 3.90 -12.35
CA PHE A 66 -3.19 4.16 -11.46
C PHE A 66 -2.72 4.62 -10.08
N PHE A 67 -1.82 3.88 -9.42
CA PHE A 67 -1.32 4.26 -8.10
C PHE A 67 -0.49 5.55 -8.09
N LYS A 68 0.14 5.91 -9.21
CA LYS A 68 0.86 7.18 -9.35
C LYS A 68 -0.06 8.39 -9.49
N ASN A 69 -1.17 8.23 -10.23
CA ASN A 69 -2.00 9.36 -10.66
C ASN A 69 -3.28 9.55 -9.84
N VAL A 70 -3.77 8.49 -9.19
CA VAL A 70 -5.04 8.51 -8.46
C VAL A 70 -4.83 8.90 -7.00
N PRO A 71 -5.63 9.82 -6.43
CA PRO A 71 -5.53 10.18 -5.02
C PRO A 71 -5.68 8.98 -4.08
N PRO A 72 -4.91 8.90 -2.97
CA PRO A 72 -4.93 7.74 -2.07
C PRO A 72 -6.31 7.35 -1.54
N ALA A 73 -7.20 8.32 -1.29
CA ALA A 73 -8.57 8.05 -0.86
C ALA A 73 -9.39 7.29 -1.92
N HIS A 74 -9.18 7.59 -3.21
CA HIS A 74 -9.88 6.94 -4.31
C HIS A 74 -9.28 5.56 -4.61
N VAL A 75 -7.96 5.42 -4.43
CA VAL A 75 -7.28 4.12 -4.45
C VAL A 75 -7.88 3.19 -3.42
N GLY A 76 -8.05 3.64 -2.17
CA GLY A 76 -8.65 2.84 -1.11
C GLY A 76 -10.06 2.37 -1.45
N TYR A 77 -10.87 3.21 -2.11
CA TYR A 77 -12.20 2.82 -2.57
C TYR A 77 -12.18 1.78 -3.71
N MET A 78 -11.30 1.96 -4.70
CA MET A 78 -11.28 1.11 -5.89
C MET A 78 -10.55 -0.23 -5.70
N ALA A 79 -9.49 -0.26 -4.88
CA ALA A 79 -8.63 -1.44 -4.74
C ALA A 79 -9.03 -2.37 -3.58
N SER A 80 -9.92 -1.92 -2.68
CA SER A 80 -10.32 -2.70 -1.51
C SER A 80 -11.41 -3.73 -1.85
N GLY A 81 -11.34 -4.89 -1.17
CA GLY A 81 -12.43 -5.84 -1.10
C GLY A 81 -13.24 -5.71 0.19
N ILE A 82 -14.23 -6.60 0.37
CA ILE A 82 -14.98 -6.71 1.62
C ILE A 82 -14.20 -7.56 2.66
N ASP A 83 -14.28 -7.16 3.93
CA ASP A 83 -13.63 -7.82 5.08
C ASP A 83 -12.15 -8.18 4.84
N ALA A 84 -11.80 -9.46 4.92
CA ALA A 84 -10.44 -9.96 4.71
C ALA A 84 -10.09 -10.19 3.21
N GLU A 85 -10.94 -9.71 2.29
CA GLU A 85 -10.78 -9.80 0.84
C GLU A 85 -10.65 -11.25 0.31
N THR A 86 -11.18 -12.22 1.06
CA THR A 86 -11.05 -13.66 0.76
C THR A 86 -11.63 -14.00 -0.60
N THR A 87 -12.83 -13.50 -0.91
CA THR A 87 -13.49 -13.72 -2.21
C THR A 87 -12.73 -13.05 -3.36
N LEU A 88 -12.15 -11.87 -3.14
CA LEU A 88 -11.35 -11.18 -4.16
C LEU A 88 -10.14 -12.03 -4.57
N LYS A 89 -9.42 -12.58 -3.58
CA LYS A 89 -8.28 -13.49 -3.82
C LYS A 89 -8.72 -14.80 -4.47
N ALA A 90 -9.79 -15.41 -3.95
CA ALA A 90 -10.33 -16.65 -4.49
C ALA A 90 -10.74 -16.54 -5.97
N ASN A 91 -11.30 -15.40 -6.39
CA ASN A 91 -11.65 -15.14 -7.79
C ASN A 91 -10.42 -15.18 -8.70
N ARG A 92 -9.30 -14.58 -8.27
CA ARG A 92 -8.05 -14.59 -9.04
C ARG A 92 -7.46 -15.99 -9.10
N GLU A 93 -7.39 -16.68 -7.96
CA GLU A 93 -6.83 -18.03 -7.84
C GLU A 93 -7.64 -19.09 -8.60
N ALA A 94 -8.95 -18.90 -8.76
CA ALA A 94 -9.81 -19.83 -9.47
C ALA A 94 -9.40 -20.03 -10.94
N PHE A 95 -8.85 -19.00 -11.60
CA PHE A 95 -8.39 -19.11 -12.99
C PHE A 95 -7.25 -20.11 -13.16
N SER A 96 -6.38 -20.25 -12.16
CA SER A 96 -5.24 -21.20 -12.19
C SER A 96 -5.68 -22.67 -12.18
N ARG A 97 -6.97 -22.95 -11.97
CA ARG A 97 -7.53 -24.31 -11.95
C ARG A 97 -7.90 -24.83 -13.35
N TYR A 98 -7.98 -23.95 -14.34
CA TYR A 98 -8.42 -24.28 -15.69
C TYR A 98 -7.26 -24.21 -16.67
N TYR A 99 -7.21 -25.18 -17.59
CA TYR A 99 -6.18 -25.29 -18.62
C TYR A 99 -6.83 -25.55 -19.97
N LEU A 100 -6.29 -24.96 -21.03
CA LEU A 100 -6.69 -25.24 -22.40
C LEU A 100 -6.21 -26.64 -22.79
N ARG A 101 -7.03 -27.36 -23.57
CA ARG A 101 -6.72 -28.67 -24.14
C ARG A 101 -6.60 -28.57 -25.65
#